data_AF-A0A7W0KRX9-F1
#
_entry.id   AF-A0A7W0KRX9-F1
#
_cell.length_a   1.000
_cell.length_b   1.000
_cell.length_c   1.000
_cell.angle_alpha   90.00
_cell.angle_beta   90.00
_cell.angle_gamma   90.00
#
_symmetry.space_group_name_H-M   'P 1'
#
loop_
_entity.id
_entity.type
_entity.pdbx_description
1 polymer ?
#
loop_
_entity_poly.entity_id
_entity_poly.type
_entity_poly.pdbx_seq_one_letter_code
_entity_poly.pdbx_strand_id
1 'polypeptide(L)' 'MATTVGVFGAAGRMGATVCRAVADDPELELVAAVDPGAAGEVLRS' A
#
# COMPACT_ATOMS: atom_id res chain seq x y z
N MET A 1 17.89 2.56 7.43
CA MET A 1 16.97 3.47 6.73
C MET A 1 15.96 2.60 6.01
N ALA A 2 14.66 2.88 6.15
CA ALA A 2 13.62 2.11 5.49
C ALA A 2 13.44 2.56 4.03
N THR A 3 13.10 1.62 3.14
CA THR A 3 12.79 1.92 1.74
C THR A 3 11.33 2.36 1.64
N THR A 4 11.09 3.53 1.05
CA THR A 4 9.73 4.05 0.89
C THR A 4 9.04 3.46 -0.32
N VAL A 5 7.81 3.02 -0.15
CA VAL A 5 7.04 2.31 -1.18
C VAL A 5 5.70 2.99 -1.41
N GLY A 6 5.39 3.24 -2.69
CA GLY A 6 4.06 3.62 -3.14
C GLY A 6 3.42 2.49 -3.95
N VAL A 7 2.16 2.19 -3.69
CA VAL A 7 1.39 1.14 -4.36
C VAL A 7 0.25 1.74 -5.18
N PHE A 8 0.23 1.44 -6.48
CA PHE A 8 -0.85 1.78 -7.41
C PHE A 8 -1.73 0.56 -7.68
N GLY A 9 -3.05 0.77 -7.72
CA GLY A 9 -4.02 -0.33 -7.73
C GLY A 9 -4.15 -1.00 -6.35
N ALA A 10 -4.00 -0.20 -5.28
CA ALA A 10 -3.93 -0.69 -3.90
C ALA A 10 -5.20 -1.39 -3.41
N ALA A 11 -6.37 -1.11 -4.00
CA ALA A 11 -7.62 -1.80 -3.66
C ALA A 11 -7.80 -3.11 -4.44
N GLY A 12 -7.02 -3.34 -5.49
CA GLY A 12 -6.98 -4.60 -6.22
C GLY A 12 -6.40 -5.75 -5.40
N ARG A 13 -6.71 -7.01 -5.78
CA ARG A 13 -6.23 -8.21 -5.06
C ARG A 13 -4.71 -8.23 -4.83
N MET A 14 -3.94 -7.93 -5.89
CA MET A 14 -2.49 -7.90 -5.81
C MET A 14 -2.01 -6.70 -4.99
N GLY A 15 -2.52 -5.49 -5.26
CA GLY A 15 -2.12 -4.27 -4.55
C GLY A 15 -2.39 -4.33 -3.05
N ALA A 16 -3.54 -4.87 -2.64
CA ALA A 16 -3.87 -5.07 -1.22
C ALA A 16 -2.90 -6.05 -0.54
N THR A 17 -2.46 -7.09 -1.25
CA THR A 17 -1.48 -8.05 -0.74
C THR A 17 -0.10 -7.39 -0.58
N VAL A 18 0.31 -6.57 -1.56
CA VAL A 18 1.57 -5.82 -1.50
C VAL A 18 1.54 -4.79 -0.36
N CYS A 19 0.45 -4.05 -0.18
CA CYS A 19 0.34 -3.09 0.92
C CYS A 19 0.51 -3.76 2.28
N ARG A 20 -0.07 -4.94 2.49
CA ARG A 20 0.13 -5.73 3.72
C ARG A 20 1.57 -6.19 3.87
N ALA A 21 2.17 -6.75 2.82
CA ALA A 21 3.56 -7.20 2.86
C ALA A 21 4.54 -6.05 3.18
N VAL A 22 4.30 -4.86 2.64
CA VAL A 22 5.09 -3.66 2.96
C VAL A 22 4.88 -3.23 4.41
N ALA A 23 3.67 -3.30 4.94
CA ALA A 23 3.38 -2.95 6.33
C ALA A 23 3.98 -3.95 7.35
N ASP A 24 4.12 -5.22 6.95
CA ASP A 24 4.67 -6.29 7.79
C ASP A 24 6.21 -6.34 7.79
N ASP A 25 6.88 -5.63 6.88
CA ASP A 25 8.34 -5.63 6.74
C ASP A 25 8.97 -4.39 7.43
N PRO A 26 9.81 -4.59 8.47
CA PRO A 26 10.43 -3.47 9.19
C PRO A 26 11.46 -2.67 8.38
N GLU A 27 11.91 -3.18 7.24
CA GLU A 27 12.82 -2.47 6.34
C GLU A 27 12.09 -1.58 5.32
N LEU A 28 10.75 -1.62 5.29
CA LEU A 28 9.91 -0.90 4.35
C LEU A 28 8.97 0.10 5.03
N GLU A 29 8.56 1.12 4.29
CA GLU A 29 7.57 2.10 4.74
C GLU A 29 6.55 2.36 3.62
N LEU A 30 5.27 2.06 3.87
CA LEU A 30 4.18 2.32 2.92
C LEU A 30 3.79 3.80 2.98
N VAL A 31 4.24 4.60 2.01
CA VAL A 31 4.01 6.06 2.00
C VAL A 31 2.83 6.47 1.12
N ALA A 32 2.38 5.61 0.22
CA ALA A 32 1.23 5.88 -0.63
C ALA A 32 0.50 4.59 -1.05
N ALA A 33 -0.82 4.63 -0.98
CA ALA A 33 -1.70 3.61 -1.54
C ALA A 33 -2.76 4.31 -2.39
N VAL A 34 -2.71 4.10 -3.71
CA VAL A 34 -3.51 4.84 -4.69
C VAL A 34 -4.32 3.86 -5.51
N ASP A 35 -5.63 4.07 -5.57
CA ASP A 35 -6.52 3.30 -6.44
C ASP A 35 -7.67 4.19 -6.95
N PRO A 36 -7.78 4.42 -8.28
CA PRO A 36 -8.90 5.18 -8.84
C PRO A 36 -10.26 4.54 -8.58
N GLY A 37 -10.32 3.21 -8.47
CA GLY A 37 -11.54 2.46 -8.19
C GLY A 37 -12.01 2.55 -6.74
N ALA A 38 -11.16 3.03 -5.83
CA ALA A 38 -11.45 3.26 -4.42
C ALA A 38 -11.19 4.72 -4.02
N ALA A 39 -11.42 5.66 -4.94
CA ALA A 39 -11.20 7.07 -4.70
C ALA A 39 -12.02 7.56 -3.49
N GLY A 40 -11.35 8.21 -2.53
CA GLY A 40 -11.97 8.71 -1.30
C GLY A 40 -11.96 7.72 -0.14
N GLU A 41 -11.51 6.49 -0.35
CA GLU A 41 -11.30 5.52 0.72
C GLU A 41 -9.89 5.65 1.31
N VAL A 42 -9.79 5.50 2.64
CA VAL A 42 -8.51 5.44 3.34
C VAL A 42 -8.12 3.99 3.51
N LEU A 43 -6.91 3.64 3.05
CA LEU A 43 -6.34 2.33 3.30
C LEU A 43 -6.17 2.15 4.82
N ARG A 44 -6.90 1.21 5.40
CA ARG A 44 -6.77 0.80 6.80
C ARG A 44 -5.85 -0.41 6.85
N SER A 45 -4.56 -0.16 7.04
CA SER A 45 -3.54 -1.17 7.36
C SER A 45 -3.48 -1.39 8.87
#